data_AF-A0AA39I103-F1
#
_entry.id   AF-A0AA39I103-F1
#
_cell.length_a   1.000
_cell.length_b   1.000
_cell.length_c   1.000
_cell.angle_alpha   90.00
_cell.angle_beta   90.00
_cell.angle_gamma   90.00
#
_symmetry.space_group_name_H-M   'P 1'
#
loop_
_entity.id
_entity.type
_entity.pdbx_description
1 polymer ?
#
loop_
_entity_poly.entity_id
_entity_poly.type
_entity_poly.pdbx_seq_one_letter_code
_entity_poly.pdbx_strand_id
1 'polypeptide(L)'
;MCLCSFLGQIVYGALMVIALGLTLVAILTPGWQQLKETNVQNTEQLKNTNIGLLFCRAPGAEGASNSGSTSGDYCQQWWENQPPKMKAVIACMVLAILVEVAAIIWTIVTICACCCKSCLIHPLPALAFVAGVLLAIAVGIYGVSHRDSIVSVNDAQHEMVGSISYSFYLACGALAACIADIVVGILTVTLAQSCL
;
A
#
# COMPACT_ATOMS: atom_id res chain seq x y z
N MET A 1 9.48 -4.15 -35.20
CA MET A 1 9.18 -4.13 -33.75
C MET A 1 10.46 -3.79 -33.01
N CYS A 2 10.59 -2.63 -32.38
CA CYS A 2 11.78 -2.37 -31.57
C CYS A 2 11.74 -3.24 -30.30
N LEU A 3 12.61 -4.26 -30.28
CA LEU A 3 12.79 -5.20 -29.16
C LEU A 3 12.95 -4.45 -27.83
N CYS A 4 13.63 -3.30 -27.85
CA CYS A 4 13.90 -2.46 -26.68
C CYS A 4 12.62 -1.83 -26.08
N SER A 5 11.67 -1.41 -26.92
CA SER A 5 10.39 -0.84 -26.45
C SER A 5 9.48 -1.92 -25.85
N PHE A 6 9.50 -3.12 -26.43
CA PHE A 6 8.76 -4.26 -25.89
C PHE A 6 9.33 -4.73 -24.54
N LEU A 7 10.66 -4.79 -24.42
CA LEU A 7 11.32 -5.12 -23.17
C LEU A 7 11.00 -4.10 -22.07
N GLY A 8 11.01 -2.81 -22.40
CA GLY A 8 10.64 -1.74 -21.46
C GLY A 8 9.20 -1.86 -20.94
N GLN A 9 8.24 -2.21 -21.82
CA GLN A 9 6.85 -2.47 -21.42
C GLN A 9 6.72 -3.70 -20.50
N ILE A 10 7.49 -4.76 -20.72
CA ILE A 10 7.50 -5.94 -19.84
C ILE A 10 8.05 -5.59 -18.46
N VAL A 11 9.18 -4.88 -18.42
CA VAL A 11 9.82 -4.48 -17.15
C VAL A 11 8.89 -3.56 -16.36
N TYR A 12 8.28 -2.58 -17.01
CA TYR A 12 7.26 -1.71 -16.41
C TYR A 12 6.08 -2.52 -15.86
N GLY A 13 5.53 -3.44 -16.65
CA GLY A 13 4.42 -4.29 -16.20
C GLY A 13 4.79 -5.14 -14.98
N ALA A 14 6.00 -5.71 -14.95
CA ALA A 14 6.46 -6.53 -13.84
C ALA A 14 6.65 -5.72 -12.54
N LEU A 15 7.28 -4.56 -12.64
CA LEU A 15 7.45 -3.64 -11.50
C LEU A 15 6.09 -3.14 -10.97
N MET A 16 5.15 -2.84 -11.87
CA MET A 16 3.83 -2.38 -11.45
C MET A 16 3.00 -3.47 -10.76
N VAL A 17 3.18 -4.75 -11.16
CA VAL A 17 2.62 -5.91 -10.44
C VAL A 17 3.25 -6.07 -9.05
N ILE A 18 4.55 -5.83 -8.92
CA ILE A 18 5.24 -5.84 -7.62
C ILE A 18 4.69 -4.70 -6.74
N ALA A 19 4.54 -3.49 -7.29
CA ALA A 19 3.96 -2.36 -6.58
C ALA A 19 2.55 -2.69 -6.07
N LEU A 20 1.67 -3.22 -6.94
CA LEU A 20 0.33 -3.67 -6.57
C LEU A 20 0.33 -4.75 -5.49
N GLY A 21 1.24 -5.72 -5.58
CA GLY A 21 1.39 -6.75 -4.56
C GLY A 21 1.77 -6.13 -3.21
N LEU A 22 2.73 -5.20 -3.20
CA LEU A 22 3.16 -4.52 -1.99
C LEU A 22 2.08 -3.59 -1.41
N THR A 23 1.31 -2.87 -2.23
CA THR A 23 0.18 -2.05 -1.76
C THR A 23 -0.94 -2.89 -1.17
N LEU A 24 -1.30 -4.00 -1.83
CA LEU A 24 -2.30 -4.94 -1.31
C LEU A 24 -1.86 -5.56 0.00
N VAL A 25 -0.62 -6.08 0.07
CA VAL A 25 -0.10 -6.66 1.32
C VAL A 25 -0.04 -5.58 2.40
N ALA A 26 0.38 -4.35 2.09
CA ALA A 26 0.40 -3.25 3.05
C ALA A 26 -1.00 -2.96 3.61
N ILE A 27 -2.04 -2.89 2.79
CA ILE A 27 -3.42 -2.63 3.24
C ILE A 27 -3.99 -3.81 4.05
N LEU A 28 -3.76 -5.04 3.58
CA LEU A 28 -4.33 -6.25 4.17
C LEU A 28 -3.61 -6.67 5.45
N THR A 29 -2.34 -6.28 5.62
CA THR A 29 -1.53 -6.73 6.77
C THR A 29 -1.92 -5.99 8.05
N PRO A 30 -2.23 -6.72 9.13
CA PRO A 30 -2.35 -6.17 10.47
C PRO A 30 -0.98 -5.74 10.96
N GLY A 31 -0.70 -4.45 10.84
CA GLY A 31 0.61 -3.92 11.19
C GLY A 31 0.69 -2.40 11.21
N TRP A 32 -0.42 -1.68 11.03
CA TRP A 32 -0.42 -0.20 11.03
C TRP A 32 -0.55 0.41 12.42
N GLN A 33 -1.15 -0.30 13.37
CA GLN A 33 -1.29 0.14 14.75
C GLN A 33 -1.06 -1.04 15.70
N GLN A 34 -0.20 -0.85 16.68
CA GLN A 34 -0.08 -1.74 17.83
C GLN A 34 -0.87 -1.10 18.98
N LEU A 35 -2.02 -1.67 19.33
CA LEU A 35 -2.69 -1.29 20.56
C LEU A 35 -1.96 -1.95 21.72
N LYS A 36 -1.25 -1.15 22.52
CA LYS A 36 -0.66 -1.60 23.78
C LYS A 36 -1.71 -1.40 24.87
N GLU A 37 -2.54 -2.40 25.12
CA GLU A 37 -3.43 -2.37 26.28
C GLU A 37 -2.60 -2.51 27.55
N THR A 38 -2.41 -1.41 28.27
CA THR A 38 -1.81 -1.41 29.59
C THR A 38 -2.92 -1.63 30.61
N ASN A 39 -3.23 -2.89 30.93
CA ASN A 39 -4.14 -3.17 32.03
C ASN A 39 -3.36 -3.16 33.35
N VAL A 40 -3.67 -2.20 34.23
CA VAL A 40 -2.97 -1.93 35.50
C VAL A 40 -3.31 -2.95 36.59
N GLN A 41 -4.17 -3.94 36.33
CA GLN A 41 -4.45 -5.00 37.31
C GLN A 41 -4.46 -6.38 36.69
N ASN A 42 -3.58 -7.21 37.23
CA ASN A 42 -3.47 -8.66 37.10
C ASN A 42 -2.91 -9.21 35.78
N THR A 43 -1.70 -9.75 35.93
CA THR A 43 -1.00 -10.74 35.13
C THR A 43 -1.96 -11.71 34.42
N GLU A 44 -2.18 -11.53 33.11
CA GLU A 44 -2.09 -12.59 32.09
C GLU A 44 -2.45 -12.04 30.69
N GLN A 45 -1.65 -12.46 29.70
CA GLN A 45 -1.86 -12.33 28.25
C GLN A 45 -1.73 -10.91 27.68
N LEU A 46 -0.47 -10.49 27.50
CA LEU A 46 -0.07 -9.39 26.62
C LEU A 46 -0.41 -9.77 25.16
N LYS A 47 -1.69 -9.75 24.79
CA LYS A 47 -2.11 -10.09 23.43
C LYS A 47 -1.83 -8.89 22.53
N ASN A 48 -0.62 -8.84 21.99
CA ASN A 48 -0.22 -7.94 20.90
C ASN A 48 -1.17 -8.14 19.72
N THR A 49 -2.30 -7.44 19.73
CA THR A 49 -3.30 -7.52 18.68
C THR A 49 -2.89 -6.49 17.65
N ASN A 50 -2.16 -6.96 16.64
CA ASN A 50 -1.89 -6.16 15.46
C ASN A 50 -3.23 -5.91 14.75
N ILE A 51 -3.58 -4.64 14.55
CA ILE A 51 -4.83 -4.26 13.86
C ILE A 51 -4.50 -3.83 12.43
N GLY A 52 -5.27 -4.37 11.48
CA GLY A 52 -5.17 -4.02 10.06
C GLY A 52 -5.86 -2.72 9.74
N LEU A 53 -5.49 -2.13 8.61
CA LEU A 53 -6.07 -0.87 8.13
C LEU A 53 -7.55 -1.07 7.72
N LEU A 54 -7.87 -2.24 7.17
CA LEU A 54 -9.23 -2.64 6.76
C LEU A 54 -9.84 -3.77 7.58
N PHE A 55 -9.02 -4.64 8.20
CA PHE A 55 -9.52 -5.76 8.97
C PHE A 55 -9.78 -5.39 10.43
N CYS A 56 -11.04 -5.08 10.70
CA CYS A 56 -11.61 -5.11 12.03
C CYS A 56 -11.56 -6.56 12.55
N ARG A 57 -10.72 -6.81 13.56
CA ARG A 57 -10.68 -8.08 14.29
C ARG A 57 -11.21 -7.83 15.70
N ALA A 58 -12.40 -8.36 16.01
CA ALA A 58 -12.96 -8.26 17.34
C ALA A 58 -12.03 -8.96 18.37
N PRO A 59 -11.65 -8.28 19.47
CA PRO A 59 -10.96 -8.95 20.57
C PRO A 59 -11.94 -9.90 21.26
N GLY A 60 -11.59 -11.19 21.39
CA GLY A 60 -12.38 -12.14 22.18
C GLY A 60 -13.06 -13.30 21.43
N ALA A 61 -12.62 -13.68 20.22
CA ALA A 61 -13.09 -14.92 19.58
C ALA A 61 -12.49 -16.21 20.19
N GLU A 62 -12.24 -16.22 21.50
CA GLU A 62 -12.03 -17.42 22.31
C GLU A 62 -12.83 -17.26 23.60
N GLY A 63 -14.12 -17.61 23.55
CA GLY A 63 -14.92 -17.90 24.74
C GLY A 63 -15.51 -16.71 25.50
N ALA A 64 -16.54 -16.06 24.96
CA ALA A 64 -17.56 -15.42 25.78
C ALA A 64 -18.90 -15.35 25.02
N SER A 65 -19.78 -16.29 25.36
CA SER A 65 -21.21 -16.23 25.09
C SER A 65 -21.83 -14.99 25.74
N ASN A 66 -22.83 -14.41 25.07
CA ASN A 66 -23.79 -13.42 25.56
C ASN A 66 -23.39 -11.94 25.53
N SER A 67 -23.38 -11.35 24.34
CA SER A 67 -24.06 -10.08 24.08
C SER A 67 -24.25 -9.93 22.57
N GLY A 68 -25.51 -9.98 22.12
CA GLY A 68 -25.90 -9.94 20.71
C GLY A 68 -25.66 -8.58 20.06
N SER A 69 -24.42 -8.28 19.73
CA SER A 69 -24.07 -7.28 18.73
C SER A 69 -23.52 -8.01 17.51
N THR A 70 -24.31 -8.01 16.45
CA THR A 70 -23.95 -8.46 15.11
C THR A 70 -22.53 -8.01 14.80
N SER A 71 -21.65 -8.91 14.32
CA SER A 71 -20.25 -8.58 13.98
C SER A 71 -20.09 -7.35 13.06
N GLY A 72 -21.15 -6.96 12.35
CA GLY A 72 -21.23 -5.70 11.58
C GLY A 72 -21.21 -4.42 12.44
N ASP A 73 -21.86 -4.41 13.61
CA ASP A 73 -22.01 -3.19 14.43
C ASP A 73 -20.69 -2.78 15.09
N TYR A 74 -19.89 -3.77 15.53
CA TYR A 74 -18.57 -3.54 16.10
C TYR A 74 -17.59 -2.94 15.09
N CYS A 75 -17.61 -3.43 13.84
CA CYS A 75 -16.71 -2.93 12.81
C CYS A 75 -17.12 -1.57 12.27
N GLN A 76 -18.42 -1.28 12.23
CA GLN A 76 -18.90 0.06 11.93
C GLN A 76 -18.48 1.05 13.02
N GLN A 77 -18.63 0.70 14.29
CA GLN A 77 -18.21 1.55 15.41
C GLN A 77 -16.68 1.75 15.45
N TRP A 78 -15.91 0.71 15.16
CA TRP A 78 -14.44 0.81 15.03
C TRP A 78 -14.04 1.74 13.89
N TRP A 79 -14.69 1.62 12.73
CA TRP A 79 -14.45 2.50 11.58
C TRP A 79 -14.82 3.95 11.89
N GLU A 80 -15.94 4.20 12.59
CA GLU A 80 -16.36 5.54 12.97
C GLU A 80 -15.36 6.20 13.91
N ASN A 81 -14.82 5.44 14.87
CA ASN A 81 -13.84 5.91 15.86
C ASN A 81 -12.41 6.10 15.31
N GLN A 82 -12.12 5.67 14.08
CA GLN A 82 -10.79 5.87 13.48
C GLN A 82 -10.49 7.37 13.22
N PRO A 83 -9.27 7.85 13.53
CA PRO A 83 -8.87 9.23 13.27
C PRO A 83 -9.06 9.60 11.78
N PRO A 84 -9.53 10.82 11.49
CA PRO A 84 -9.86 11.24 10.12
C PRO A 84 -8.65 11.19 9.18
N LYS A 85 -7.44 11.38 9.72
CA LYS A 85 -6.18 11.25 8.97
C LYS A 85 -5.97 9.82 8.45
N MET A 86 -6.34 8.79 9.23
CA MET A 86 -6.16 7.40 8.85
C MET A 86 -7.21 6.96 7.81
N LYS A 87 -8.43 7.48 7.90
CA LYS A 87 -9.46 7.33 6.85
C LYS A 87 -8.99 7.90 5.51
N ALA A 88 -8.33 9.06 5.52
CA ALA A 88 -7.75 9.64 4.32
C ALA A 88 -6.63 8.76 3.72
N VAL A 89 -5.74 8.21 4.55
CA VAL A 89 -4.69 7.27 4.12
C VAL A 89 -5.31 6.04 3.44
N ILE A 90 -6.34 5.44 4.04
CA ILE A 90 -7.06 4.29 3.46
C ILE A 90 -7.63 4.65 2.08
N ALA A 91 -8.33 5.78 1.99
CA ALA A 91 -8.92 6.22 0.73
C ALA A 91 -7.84 6.42 -0.36
N CYS A 92 -6.71 7.06 -0.03
CA CYS A 92 -5.60 7.24 -0.97
C CYS A 92 -4.98 5.91 -1.42
N MET A 93 -4.80 4.94 -0.53
CA MET A 93 -4.24 3.63 -0.88
C MET A 93 -5.20 2.81 -1.75
N VAL A 94 -6.51 2.86 -1.47
CA VAL A 94 -7.52 2.21 -2.33
C VAL A 94 -7.55 2.84 -3.72
N LEU A 95 -7.49 4.17 -3.81
CA LEU A 95 -7.40 4.87 -5.10
C LEU A 95 -6.10 4.49 -5.84
N ALA A 96 -4.97 4.36 -5.15
CA ALA A 96 -3.71 3.93 -5.75
C ALA A 96 -3.84 2.54 -6.38
N ILE A 97 -4.46 1.57 -5.69
CA ILE A 97 -4.72 0.22 -6.22
C ILE A 97 -5.56 0.27 -7.51
N LEU A 98 -6.60 1.10 -7.55
CA LEU A 98 -7.42 1.23 -8.75
C LEU A 98 -6.61 1.76 -9.94
N VAL A 99 -5.71 2.73 -9.70
CA VAL A 99 -4.80 3.26 -10.71
C VAL A 99 -3.76 2.22 -11.14
N GLU A 100 -3.20 1.44 -10.21
CA GLU A 100 -2.26 0.35 -10.48
C GLU A 100 -2.88 -0.74 -11.36
N VAL A 101 -4.11 -1.17 -11.04
CA VAL A 101 -4.86 -2.14 -11.85
C VAL A 101 -5.16 -1.59 -13.23
N ALA A 102 -5.58 -0.33 -13.33
CA ALA A 102 -5.80 0.33 -14.62
C ALA A 102 -4.50 0.40 -15.45
N ALA A 103 -3.35 0.68 -14.81
CA ALA A 103 -2.04 0.71 -15.46
C ALA A 103 -1.63 -0.67 -15.99
N ILE A 104 -1.86 -1.75 -15.24
CA ILE A 104 -1.58 -3.11 -15.67
C ILE A 104 -2.46 -3.50 -16.86
N ILE A 105 -3.77 -3.25 -16.78
CA ILE A 105 -4.70 -3.52 -17.88
C ILE A 105 -4.27 -2.74 -19.13
N TRP A 106 -3.92 -1.46 -18.96
CA TRP A 106 -3.45 -0.63 -20.05
C TRP A 106 -2.16 -1.17 -20.65
N THR A 107 -1.22 -1.64 -19.83
CA THR A 107 0.03 -2.28 -20.27
C THR A 107 -0.26 -3.50 -21.15
N ILE A 108 -1.19 -4.37 -20.75
CA ILE A 108 -1.61 -5.53 -21.55
C ILE A 108 -2.20 -5.08 -22.90
N VAL A 109 -3.12 -4.10 -22.90
CA VAL A 109 -3.73 -3.56 -24.12
C VAL A 109 -2.66 -3.00 -25.06
N THR A 110 -1.69 -2.25 -24.54
CA THR A 110 -0.59 -1.68 -25.35
C THR A 110 0.38 -2.72 -25.91
N ILE A 111 0.52 -3.86 -25.25
CA ILE A 111 1.29 -5.01 -25.75
C ILE A 111 0.55 -5.67 -26.92
N CYS A 112 -0.78 -5.80 -26.83
CA CYS A 112 -1.61 -6.44 -27.85
C CYS A 112 -1.95 -5.54 -29.06
N ALA A 113 -1.96 -4.21 -28.90
CA ALA A 113 -2.32 -3.27 -29.97
C ALA A 113 -1.16 -3.06 -30.97
N CYS A 114 -1.22 -3.73 -32.13
CA CYS A 114 -0.15 -3.69 -33.15
C CYS A 114 -0.14 -2.44 -34.05
N CYS A 115 -1.17 -1.58 -34.08
CA CYS A 115 -1.31 -0.55 -35.14
C CYS A 115 -1.32 0.93 -34.70
N CYS A 116 -1.32 1.28 -33.40
CA CYS A 116 -1.35 2.69 -32.93
C CYS A 116 -0.50 2.94 -31.67
N LYS A 117 0.76 2.46 -31.67
CA LYS A 117 1.60 2.36 -30.46
C LYS A 117 2.01 3.72 -29.85
N SER A 118 2.10 4.80 -30.64
CA SER A 118 2.60 6.11 -30.17
C SER A 118 1.65 6.89 -29.26
N CYS A 119 0.33 6.79 -29.45
CA CYS A 119 -0.64 7.49 -28.57
C CYS A 119 -0.91 6.71 -27.27
N LEU A 120 -0.77 5.39 -27.30
CA LEU A 120 -1.09 4.53 -26.16
C LEU A 120 0.06 4.41 -25.14
N ILE A 121 1.29 4.74 -25.51
CA ILE A 121 2.47 4.63 -24.63
C ILE A 121 2.59 5.77 -23.62
N HIS A 122 2.14 6.96 -23.97
CA HIS A 122 2.26 8.14 -23.11
C HIS A 122 1.49 8.06 -21.76
N PRO A 123 0.29 7.47 -21.67
CA PRO A 123 -0.44 7.38 -20.39
C PRO A 123 0.17 6.41 -19.36
N LEU A 124 1.04 5.46 -19.73
CA LEU A 124 1.64 4.52 -18.76
C LEU A 124 2.44 5.26 -17.66
N PRO A 125 3.46 6.08 -17.97
CA PRO A 125 4.19 6.81 -16.94
C PRO A 125 3.31 7.82 -16.18
N ALA A 126 2.26 8.35 -16.80
CA ALA A 126 1.30 9.24 -16.12
C ALA A 126 0.50 8.48 -15.05
N LEU A 127 0.03 7.26 -15.34
CA LEU A 127 -0.67 6.42 -14.36
C LEU A 127 0.25 6.01 -13.20
N ALA A 128 1.50 5.63 -13.49
CA ALA A 128 2.48 5.34 -12.44
C ALA A 128 2.80 6.57 -11.58
N PHE A 129 2.86 7.75 -12.19
CA PHE A 129 3.05 9.00 -11.46
C PHE A 129 1.88 9.31 -10.53
N VAL A 130 0.64 9.17 -11.00
CA VAL A 130 -0.55 9.37 -10.16
C VAL A 130 -0.61 8.38 -9.00
N ALA A 131 -0.35 7.10 -9.25
CA ALA A 131 -0.26 6.08 -8.19
C ALA A 131 0.83 6.42 -7.17
N GLY A 132 2.03 6.79 -7.65
CA GLY A 132 3.15 7.20 -6.80
C GLY A 132 2.83 8.42 -5.93
N VAL A 133 2.15 9.44 -6.46
CA VAL A 133 1.72 10.61 -5.68
C VAL A 133 0.70 10.23 -4.60
N LEU A 134 -0.28 9.39 -4.92
CA LEU A 134 -1.26 8.91 -3.95
C LEU A 134 -0.61 8.11 -2.81
N LEU A 135 0.34 7.23 -3.15
CA LEU A 135 1.13 6.48 -2.17
C LEU A 135 2.04 7.40 -1.34
N ALA A 136 2.66 8.41 -1.96
CA ALA A 136 3.49 9.38 -1.25
C ALA A 136 2.67 10.19 -0.23
N ILE A 137 1.46 10.61 -0.59
CA ILE A 137 0.54 11.30 0.32
C ILE A 137 0.15 10.36 1.48
N ALA A 138 -0.21 9.10 1.19
CA ALA A 138 -0.58 8.11 2.19
C ALA A 138 0.56 7.85 3.21
N VAL A 139 1.77 7.58 2.71
CA VAL A 139 2.98 7.35 3.52
C VAL A 139 3.37 8.62 4.28
N GLY A 140 3.27 9.79 3.67
CA GLY A 140 3.60 11.08 4.27
C GLY A 140 2.70 11.43 5.46
N ILE A 141 1.37 11.33 5.28
CA ILE A 141 0.39 11.60 6.35
C ILE A 141 0.60 10.64 7.51
N TYR A 142 0.76 9.35 7.22
CA TYR A 142 0.97 8.35 8.26
C TYR A 142 2.30 8.55 9.00
N GLY A 143 3.38 8.84 8.27
CA GLY A 143 4.70 9.07 8.82
C GLY A 143 4.74 10.28 9.75
N VAL A 144 4.21 11.43 9.32
CA VAL A 144 4.15 12.65 10.14
C VAL A 144 3.27 12.45 11.37
N SER A 145 2.13 11.77 11.23
CA SER A 145 1.20 11.55 12.35
C SER A 145 1.76 10.66 13.47
N HIS A 146 2.78 9.84 13.20
CA HIS A 146 3.38 8.96 14.20
C HIS A 146 4.76 9.45 14.67
N ARG A 147 5.39 10.45 14.01
CA ARG A 147 6.67 11.01 14.48
C ARG A 147 6.60 11.55 15.90
N ASP A 148 5.45 12.09 16.30
CA ASP A 148 5.22 12.63 17.64
C ASP A 148 5.21 11.55 18.74
N SER A 149 5.08 10.27 18.39
CA SER A 149 5.08 9.12 19.32
C SER A 149 6.38 8.29 19.29
N ILE A 150 7.32 8.59 18.39
CA ILE A 150 8.52 7.76 18.10
C ILE A 150 9.83 8.42 18.62
N VAL A 151 9.80 9.51 19.40
CA VAL A 151 11.01 10.09 20.03
C VAL A 151 11.46 9.30 21.28
N SER A 152 11.51 7.97 21.18
CA SER A 152 12.13 7.08 22.16
C SER A 152 12.71 5.87 21.43
N VAL A 153 13.76 6.09 20.66
CA VAL A 153 14.50 5.04 19.95
C VAL A 153 15.93 5.05 20.47
N ASN A 154 16.20 4.24 21.50
CA ASN A 154 17.56 3.96 21.96
C ASN A 154 17.93 2.47 21.99
N ASP A 155 17.11 1.59 21.39
CA ASP A 155 17.40 0.15 21.33
C ASP A 155 17.07 -0.45 19.94
N ALA A 156 17.62 0.17 18.90
CA ALA A 156 17.55 -0.37 17.55
C ALA A 156 18.76 -1.30 17.29
N GLN A 157 18.70 -2.58 17.68
CA GLN A 157 19.57 -3.56 16.99
C GLN A 157 19.21 -5.05 17.05
N HIS A 158 18.29 -5.53 17.87
CA HIS A 158 17.99 -6.96 17.89
C HIS A 158 16.51 -7.19 18.18
N GLU A 159 15.70 -7.31 17.13
CA GLU A 159 14.60 -8.26 17.01
C GLU A 159 13.76 -7.95 15.77
N MET A 160 13.58 -8.94 14.89
CA MET A 160 12.55 -8.92 13.85
C MET A 160 11.15 -9.12 14.46
N VAL A 161 10.82 -8.42 15.55
CA VAL A 161 9.51 -8.43 16.19
C VAL A 161 9.26 -7.03 16.77
N GLY A 162 8.51 -6.22 16.02
CA GLY A 162 7.65 -5.17 16.57
C GLY A 162 8.30 -3.98 17.27
N SER A 163 8.70 -2.96 16.50
CA SER A 163 8.40 -1.54 16.80
C SER A 163 8.89 -0.62 15.67
N ILE A 164 8.33 -0.82 14.48
CA ILE A 164 7.90 0.14 13.43
C ILE A 164 7.01 -0.71 12.52
N SER A 165 5.81 -0.23 12.21
CA SER A 165 4.78 -0.92 11.41
C SER A 165 5.35 -1.55 10.13
N TYR A 166 5.49 -2.87 10.04
CA TYR A 166 5.98 -3.57 8.83
C TYR A 166 5.21 -3.17 7.56
N SER A 167 3.90 -2.93 7.69
CA SER A 167 3.03 -2.43 6.62
C SER A 167 3.46 -1.06 6.07
N PHE A 168 4.07 -0.20 6.90
CA PHE A 168 4.62 1.09 6.45
C PHE A 168 5.84 0.91 5.55
N TYR A 169 6.74 -0.03 5.87
CA TYR A 169 7.89 -0.35 5.02
C TYR A 169 7.44 -0.98 3.69
N LEU A 170 6.40 -1.81 3.71
CA LEU A 170 5.81 -2.33 2.48
C LEU A 170 5.21 -1.22 1.61
N ALA A 171 4.49 -0.27 2.19
CA ALA A 171 3.97 0.89 1.46
C ALA A 171 5.10 1.79 0.92
N CYS A 172 6.20 1.95 1.65
CA CYS A 172 7.40 2.63 1.18
C CYS A 172 8.08 1.86 0.02
N GLY A 173 8.12 0.52 0.10
CA GLY A 173 8.59 -0.34 -0.98
C GLY A 173 7.73 -0.21 -2.23
N ALA A 174 6.41 -0.16 -2.08
CA ALA A 174 5.49 0.10 -3.19
C ALA A 174 5.75 1.47 -3.84
N LEU A 175 5.94 2.52 -3.03
CA LEU A 175 6.30 3.84 -3.53
C LEU A 175 7.61 3.83 -4.31
N ALA A 176 8.64 3.14 -3.81
CA ALA A 176 9.92 3.01 -4.49
C ALA A 176 9.79 2.26 -5.83
N ALA A 177 8.95 1.21 -5.88
CA ALA A 177 8.63 0.50 -7.11
C ALA A 177 7.93 1.43 -8.12
N CYS A 178 6.93 2.23 -7.69
CA CYS A 178 6.30 3.23 -8.56
C CYS A 178 7.29 4.27 -9.10
N ILE A 179 8.26 4.71 -8.29
CA ILE A 179 9.30 5.65 -8.74
C ILE A 179 10.18 5.00 -9.82
N ALA A 180 10.60 3.75 -9.61
CA ALA A 180 11.33 2.99 -10.63
C ALA A 180 10.51 2.84 -11.92
N ASP A 181 9.21 2.58 -11.80
CA ASP A 181 8.29 2.49 -12.95
C ASP A 181 8.14 3.78 -13.72
N ILE A 182 8.16 4.95 -13.05
CA ILE A 182 8.15 6.24 -13.74
C ILE A 182 9.40 6.38 -14.61
N VAL A 183 10.58 6.04 -14.09
CA VAL A 183 11.85 6.11 -14.82
C VAL A 183 11.84 5.14 -16.01
N VAL A 184 11.45 3.88 -15.78
CA VAL A 184 11.34 2.86 -16.84
C VAL A 184 10.30 3.27 -17.89
N GLY A 185 9.17 3.84 -17.48
CA GLY A 185 8.13 4.35 -18.36
C GLY A 185 8.64 5.48 -19.26
N ILE A 186 9.34 6.48 -18.70
CA ILE A 186 9.94 7.57 -19.48
C ILE A 186 10.96 7.03 -20.48
N LEU A 187 11.87 6.15 -20.05
CA LEU A 187 12.85 5.51 -20.94
C LEU A 187 12.18 4.70 -22.06
N THR A 188 11.08 4.01 -21.75
CA THR A 188 10.31 3.24 -22.73
C THR A 188 9.65 4.16 -23.76
N VAL A 189 9.16 5.33 -23.36
CA VAL A 189 8.60 6.35 -24.26
C VAL A 189 9.70 6.92 -25.17
N THR A 190 10.84 7.33 -24.61
CA THR A 190 11.93 7.94 -25.41
C THR A 190 12.52 6.94 -26.40
N LEU A 191 12.75 5.69 -25.97
CA LEU A 191 13.20 4.62 -26.85
C LEU A 191 12.18 4.29 -27.94
N ALA A 192 10.87 4.38 -27.65
CA ALA A 192 9.83 4.19 -28.66
C ALA A 192 9.84 5.31 -29.71
N GLN A 193 10.12 6.55 -29.31
CA GLN A 193 10.21 7.70 -30.23
C GLN A 193 11.46 7.65 -31.12
N SER A 194 12.61 7.20 -30.61
CA SER A 194 13.84 7.07 -31.41
C SER A 194 13.86 5.87 -32.36
N CYS A 195 12.90 4.96 -32.20
CA CYS A 195 12.76 3.71 -32.97
C CYS A 195 11.70 3.78 -34.08
N LEU A 196 11.09 4.95 -34.26
CA LEU A 196 10.02 5.25 -35.21
C LEU A 196 10.58 6.19 -36.28
#